data_AF-A0A6J8C792-F1
#
_entry.id   AF-A0A6J8C792-F1
#
_cell.length_a   1.000
_cell.length_b   1.000
_cell.length_c   1.000
_cell.angle_alpha   90.00
_cell.angle_beta   90.00
_cell.angle_gamma   90.00
#
_symmetry.space_group_name_H-M   'P 1'
#
loop_
_entity.id
_entity.type
_entity.pdbx_description
1 polymer ?
#
loop_
_entity_poly.entity_id
_entity_poly.type
_entity_poly.pdbx_seq_one_letter_code
_entity_poly.pdbx_strand_id
1 'polypeptide(L)'
;MQIVHRPGVQHRNADALSQKPCKQCGYFSNWDETHEKKEASVCVLTDTSDEYKDDQSHIKELQNNDKDLFYIKNCLRNQKRPMFSEVSGKGFVVRSLWSQWENLQLKDEILIRNYESENEKNRRQVVLPFTERRNVLQRCHDDKTSGHLGTRKTLEKIRLTFYWPGLQSDVRLYIRGCDFCSRKKRPIPTKRAPMGIVQSSFPMENSDRHTWRITRNKEWKQVYPRCVRLFLKMDREFSDAKYGG
;
A
#
# COMPACT_ATOMS: atom_id res chain seq x y z
N MET A 1 -32.42 -31.69 29.07
CA MET A 1 -31.38 -31.21 28.13
C MET A 1 -30.58 -32.42 27.66
N GLN A 2 -30.75 -32.85 26.42
CA GLN A 2 -30.03 -34.01 25.89
C GLN A 2 -28.82 -33.51 25.10
N ILE A 3 -27.61 -33.82 25.57
CA ILE A 3 -26.38 -33.42 24.89
C ILE A 3 -26.03 -34.51 23.88
N VAL A 4 -26.13 -34.18 22.60
CA VAL A 4 -25.77 -35.08 21.50
C VAL A 4 -24.42 -34.66 20.93
N HIS A 5 -23.43 -35.54 21.03
CA HIS A 5 -22.09 -35.32 20.47
C HIS A 5 -22.06 -35.72 18.99
N ARG A 6 -21.47 -34.87 18.14
CA ARG A 6 -21.26 -35.14 16.70
C ARG A 6 -19.77 -34.99 16.35
N PRO A 7 -19.17 -35.95 15.61
CA PRO A 7 -17.73 -35.98 15.35
C PRO A 7 -17.27 -34.91 14.34
N GLY A 8 -16.12 -34.27 14.63
CA GLY A 8 -15.62 -33.07 13.95
C GLY A 8 -15.03 -33.24 12.54
N VAL A 9 -15.04 -34.45 11.97
CA VAL A 9 -14.37 -34.73 10.67
C VAL A 9 -15.14 -34.12 9.47
N GLN A 10 -16.41 -33.73 9.65
CA GLN A 10 -17.22 -33.05 8.63
C GLN A 10 -17.19 -31.51 8.71
N HIS A 11 -16.41 -30.91 9.62
CA HIS A 11 -16.34 -29.46 9.80
C HIS A 11 -14.88 -28.97 9.79
N ARG A 12 -14.31 -28.78 8.61
CA ARG A 12 -13.01 -28.11 8.40
C ARG A 12 -13.05 -26.58 8.59
N ASN A 13 -14.16 -26.04 9.10
CA ASN A 13 -14.35 -24.61 9.35
C ASN A 13 -14.50 -24.30 10.85
N ALA A 14 -13.95 -25.16 11.71
CA ALA A 14 -13.85 -24.89 13.13
C ALA A 14 -12.69 -23.91 13.40
N ASP A 15 -12.96 -22.62 13.16
CA ASP A 15 -12.33 -21.51 13.88
C ASP A 15 -13.38 -20.40 14.06
N ALA A 16 -13.28 -19.69 15.18
CA ALA A 16 -14.29 -18.78 15.70
C ALA A 16 -14.73 -17.72 14.67
N LEU A 17 -16.05 -17.54 14.55
CA LEU A 17 -16.78 -16.61 13.65
C LEU A 17 -17.08 -17.13 12.23
N SER A 18 -17.89 -18.19 12.14
CA SER A 18 -18.56 -18.57 10.88
C SER A 18 -20.08 -18.64 11.04
N GLN A 19 -20.73 -17.49 11.19
CA GLN A 19 -22.18 -17.37 10.94
C GLN A 19 -22.43 -17.31 9.43
N LYS A 20 -22.10 -18.38 8.70
CA LYS A 20 -22.55 -18.55 7.32
C LYS A 20 -23.56 -19.70 7.30
N PRO A 21 -24.76 -19.49 6.73
CA PRO A 21 -25.80 -20.52 6.72
C PRO A 21 -25.33 -21.74 5.93
N CYS A 22 -25.37 -22.90 6.57
CA CYS A 22 -25.03 -24.18 5.98
C CYS A 22 -26.22 -24.69 5.14
N LYS A 23 -26.04 -24.76 3.81
CA LYS A 23 -27.09 -25.18 2.87
C LYS A 23 -27.58 -26.62 3.05
N GLN A 24 -26.84 -27.47 3.77
CA GLN A 24 -27.21 -28.88 3.98
C GLN A 24 -28.14 -29.12 5.17
N CYS A 25 -28.21 -28.21 6.16
CA CYS A 25 -28.96 -28.47 7.39
C CYS A 25 -30.27 -27.69 7.53
N GLY A 26 -30.63 -26.84 6.56
CA GLY A 26 -31.91 -26.12 6.55
C GLY A 26 -32.11 -25.12 7.69
N TYR A 27 -31.08 -24.82 8.48
CA TYR A 27 -31.17 -23.84 9.58
C TYR A 27 -31.00 -22.42 9.02
N PHE A 28 -32.12 -21.74 8.80
CA PHE A 28 -32.17 -20.29 8.57
C PHE A 28 -32.43 -19.61 9.92
N SER A 29 -31.38 -19.07 10.55
CA SER A 29 -31.59 -18.13 11.65
C SER A 29 -32.23 -16.88 11.06
N ASN A 30 -33.47 -16.57 11.44
CA ASN A 30 -34.21 -15.40 10.98
C ASN A 30 -33.70 -14.08 11.61
N TRP A 31 -32.39 -13.87 11.56
CA TRP A 31 -31.71 -12.70 12.11
C TRP A 31 -31.74 -11.52 11.13
N ASP A 32 -32.14 -11.72 9.87
CA ASP A 32 -32.22 -10.68 8.84
C ASP A 32 -33.57 -9.94 8.80
N GLU A 33 -34.63 -10.42 9.48
CA GLU A 33 -35.97 -9.81 9.35
C GLU A 33 -36.33 -8.76 10.43
N THR A 34 -35.47 -8.48 11.41
CA THR A 34 -35.76 -7.43 12.42
C THR A 34 -34.64 -6.40 12.61
N HIS A 35 -33.63 -6.40 11.75
CA HIS A 35 -32.69 -5.29 11.69
C HIS A 35 -33.10 -4.34 10.56
N GLU A 36 -33.94 -3.37 10.92
CA GLU A 36 -33.83 -2.01 10.39
C GLU A 36 -32.34 -1.75 10.14
N LYS A 37 -31.97 -1.44 8.90
CA LYS A 37 -30.58 -1.26 8.45
C LYS A 37 -29.91 -0.23 9.35
N LYS A 38 -29.39 -0.65 10.50
CA LYS A 38 -28.43 0.12 11.26
C LYS A 38 -27.18 0.00 10.44
N GLU A 39 -26.99 1.00 9.59
CA GLU A 39 -25.70 1.33 9.03
C GLU A 39 -24.68 1.05 10.12
N ALA A 40 -23.73 0.15 9.85
CA ALA A 40 -22.59 -0.04 10.73
C ALA A 40 -22.17 1.35 11.19
N SER A 41 -21.93 1.55 12.49
CA SER A 41 -21.43 2.82 13.01
C SER A 41 -20.12 3.14 12.28
N VAL A 42 -20.30 3.75 11.11
CA VAL A 42 -19.33 4.53 10.41
C VAL A 42 -19.10 5.61 11.45
N CYS A 43 -17.85 5.85 11.80
CA CYS A 43 -17.50 7.15 12.34
C CYS A 43 -17.72 8.14 11.17
N VAL A 44 -18.99 8.37 10.84
CA VAL A 44 -19.40 9.50 10.03
C VAL A 44 -19.13 10.65 10.96
N LEU A 45 -18.31 11.59 10.52
CA LEU A 45 -18.18 12.87 11.19
C LEU A 45 -19.47 13.69 11.00
N THR A 46 -20.65 13.12 11.32
CA THR A 46 -21.94 13.80 11.19
C THR A 46 -23.01 13.40 12.21
N ASP A 47 -22.68 12.90 13.40
CA ASP A 47 -23.70 12.78 14.47
C ASP A 47 -23.10 13.04 15.87
N THR A 48 -22.95 14.32 16.19
CA THR A 48 -23.20 14.89 17.53
C THR A 48 -23.46 16.37 17.29
N SER A 49 -24.74 16.72 17.29
CA SER A 49 -25.30 18.00 16.84
C SER A 49 -24.94 19.22 17.69
N ASP A 50 -24.07 19.11 18.70
CA ASP A 50 -23.78 20.23 19.61
C ASP A 50 -22.28 20.47 19.92
N GLU A 51 -21.34 19.70 19.36
CA GLU A 51 -19.90 19.91 19.59
C GLU A 51 -19.09 20.36 18.34
N TYR A 52 -19.71 20.45 17.16
CA TYR A 52 -19.00 20.61 15.85
C TYR A 52 -19.09 21.98 15.18
N LYS A 53 -19.39 23.07 15.90
CA LYS A 53 -19.32 24.44 15.32
C LYS A 53 -17.90 25.02 15.31
N ASP A 54 -17.02 24.55 16.19
CA ASP A 54 -15.65 25.09 16.35
C ASP A 54 -14.67 24.60 15.26
N ASP A 55 -14.97 23.47 14.60
CA ASP A 55 -14.11 22.90 13.57
C ASP A 55 -14.16 23.67 12.24
N GLN A 56 -15.29 24.31 11.89
CA GLN A 56 -15.40 25.04 10.62
C GLN A 56 -14.62 26.36 10.60
N SER A 57 -14.63 27.10 11.72
CA SER A 57 -13.80 28.29 11.90
C SER A 57 -12.32 27.93 11.80
N HIS A 58 -11.91 26.84 12.45
CA HIS A 58 -10.52 26.37 12.44
C HIS A 58 -10.06 25.99 11.03
N ILE A 59 -10.83 25.17 10.29
CA ILE A 59 -10.48 24.78 8.92
C ILE A 59 -10.42 25.99 7.98
N LYS A 60 -11.34 26.95 8.12
CA LYS A 60 -11.34 28.19 7.33
C LYS A 60 -10.04 28.97 7.53
N GLU A 61 -9.61 29.13 8.78
CA GLU A 61 -8.35 29.81 9.12
C GLU A 61 -7.15 29.07 8.52
N LEU A 62 -7.09 27.74 8.70
CA LEU A 62 -6.01 26.93 8.15
C LEU A 62 -5.94 27.01 6.61
N GLN A 63 -7.08 27.03 5.91
CA GLN A 63 -7.11 27.25 4.46
C GLN A 63 -6.66 28.65 4.04
N ASN A 64 -6.91 29.67 4.87
CA ASN A 64 -6.46 31.04 4.58
C ASN A 64 -4.94 31.18 4.78
N ASN A 65 -4.38 30.47 5.75
CA ASN A 65 -2.94 30.46 6.01
C ASN A 65 -2.15 29.68 4.94
N ASP A 66 -2.78 28.72 4.26
CA ASP A 66 -2.18 27.97 3.16
C ASP A 66 -2.14 28.81 1.86
N LYS A 67 -0.92 29.12 1.39
CA LYS A 67 -0.68 29.98 0.21
C LYS A 67 -1.35 29.45 -1.06
N ASP A 68 -1.33 28.13 -1.28
CA ASP A 68 -1.85 27.50 -2.49
C ASP A 68 -3.38 27.48 -2.47
N LEU A 69 -3.97 27.14 -1.32
CA LEU A 69 -5.42 27.15 -1.16
C LEU A 69 -5.97 28.58 -1.19
N PHE A 70 -5.31 29.52 -0.54
CA PHE A 70 -5.71 30.93 -0.54
C PHE A 70 -5.75 31.51 -1.96
N TYR A 71 -4.76 31.19 -2.80
CA TYR A 71 -4.76 31.60 -4.20
C TYR A 71 -5.99 31.09 -4.95
N ILE A 72 -6.30 29.78 -4.85
CA ILE A 72 -7.48 29.19 -5.49
C ILE A 72 -8.78 29.79 -4.95
N LYS A 73 -8.88 30.01 -3.63
CA LYS A 73 -10.04 30.68 -3.02
C LYS A 73 -10.24 32.08 -3.60
N ASN A 74 -9.17 32.86 -3.74
CA ASN A 74 -9.28 34.20 -4.34
C ASN A 74 -9.75 34.14 -5.80
N CYS A 75 -9.24 33.20 -6.60
CA CYS A 75 -9.71 33.01 -7.97
C CYS A 75 -11.22 32.66 -8.02
N LEU A 76 -11.69 31.80 -7.11
CA LEU A 76 -13.11 31.42 -7.02
C LEU A 76 -14.00 32.58 -6.56
N ARG A 77 -13.56 33.39 -5.59
CA ARG A 77 -14.28 34.60 -5.15
C ARG A 77 -14.49 35.58 -6.31
N ASN A 78 -13.46 35.76 -7.14
CA ASN A 78 -13.52 36.64 -8.30
C ASN A 78 -14.22 36.01 -9.52
N GLN A 79 -14.71 34.77 -9.40
CA GLN A 79 -15.32 33.98 -10.49
C GLN A 79 -14.45 33.92 -11.76
N LYS A 80 -13.12 34.07 -11.60
CA LYS A 80 -12.16 34.12 -12.71
C LYS A 80 -11.29 32.87 -12.65
N ARG A 81 -11.48 31.99 -13.62
CA ARG A 81 -10.58 30.87 -13.84
C ARG A 81 -9.25 31.42 -14.41
N PRO A 82 -8.11 31.23 -13.72
CA PRO A 82 -6.84 31.74 -14.20
C PRO A 82 -6.41 31.01 -15.48
N MET A 83 -5.67 31.70 -16.34
CA MET A 83 -5.14 31.10 -17.56
C MET A 83 -4.02 30.11 -17.24
N PHE A 84 -3.79 29.16 -18.15
CA PHE A 84 -2.76 28.14 -17.97
C PHE A 84 -1.36 28.75 -17.73
N SER A 85 -1.04 29.87 -18.39
CA SER A 85 0.22 30.61 -18.22
C SER A 85 0.45 31.10 -16.78
N GLU A 86 -0.62 31.48 -16.07
CA GLU A 86 -0.54 31.96 -14.68
C GLU A 86 -0.33 30.80 -13.69
N VAL A 87 -0.82 29.61 -14.05
CA VAL A 87 -0.86 28.42 -13.18
C VAL A 87 0.32 27.48 -13.41
N SER A 88 0.90 27.46 -14.61
CA SER A 88 1.98 26.55 -14.99
C SER A 88 3.22 26.66 -14.09
N GLY A 89 3.56 27.88 -13.66
CA GLY A 89 4.66 28.18 -12.74
C GLY A 89 4.33 28.04 -11.25
N LYS A 90 3.10 27.65 -10.89
CA LYS A 90 2.67 27.48 -9.49
C LYS A 90 2.92 26.05 -8.99
N GLY A 91 2.69 25.86 -7.69
CA GLY A 91 2.82 24.57 -7.01
C GLY A 91 1.92 23.48 -7.59
N PHE A 92 2.28 22.22 -7.33
CA PHE A 92 1.49 21.06 -7.74
C PHE A 92 0.05 21.10 -7.24
N VAL A 93 -0.16 21.57 -6.00
CA VAL A 93 -1.50 21.66 -5.40
C VAL A 93 -2.40 22.60 -6.22
N VAL A 94 -1.91 23.79 -6.55
CA VAL A 94 -2.64 24.77 -7.38
C VAL A 94 -2.98 24.17 -8.75
N ARG A 95 -2.00 23.55 -9.43
CA ARG A 95 -2.23 22.94 -10.76
C ARG A 95 -3.26 21.81 -10.70
N SER A 96 -3.21 20.98 -9.66
CA SER A 96 -4.12 19.86 -9.47
C SER A 96 -5.54 20.30 -9.11
N LEU A 97 -5.70 21.41 -8.39
CA LEU A 97 -7.01 21.98 -8.07
C LEU A 97 -7.57 22.71 -9.30
N TRP A 98 -6.74 23.47 -10.00
CA TRP A 98 -7.11 24.17 -11.23
C TRP A 98 -7.62 23.24 -12.33
N SER A 99 -7.05 22.03 -12.47
CA SER A 99 -7.55 21.05 -13.45
C SER A 99 -8.95 20.53 -13.13
N GLN A 100 -9.41 20.70 -11.89
CA GLN A 100 -10.71 20.28 -11.39
C GLN A 100 -11.63 21.47 -11.10
N TRP A 101 -11.38 22.61 -11.75
CA TRP A 101 -12.08 23.88 -11.49
C TRP A 101 -13.60 23.76 -11.40
N GLU A 102 -14.23 23.07 -12.36
CA GLU A 102 -15.69 22.89 -12.42
C GLU A 102 -16.26 22.16 -11.19
N ASN A 103 -15.42 21.39 -10.51
CA ASN A 103 -15.79 20.63 -9.33
C ASN A 103 -15.48 21.38 -8.03
N LEU A 104 -14.89 22.58 -8.09
CA LEU A 104 -14.54 23.36 -6.91
C LEU A 104 -15.60 24.42 -6.60
N GLN A 105 -15.94 24.54 -5.32
CA GLN A 105 -16.88 25.54 -4.83
C GLN A 105 -16.40 26.14 -3.52
N LEU A 106 -16.81 27.37 -3.25
CA LEU A 106 -16.67 28.02 -1.95
C LEU A 106 -18.01 27.90 -1.22
N LYS A 107 -18.00 27.26 -0.06
CA LYS A 107 -19.16 27.21 0.84
C LYS A 107 -18.72 27.71 2.21
N ASP A 108 -19.41 28.72 2.75
CA ASP A 108 -19.08 29.31 4.06
C ASP A 108 -17.61 29.76 4.17
N GLU A 109 -17.04 30.28 3.07
CA GLU A 109 -15.62 30.64 2.93
C GLU A 109 -14.63 29.45 3.02
N ILE A 110 -15.11 28.21 2.90
CA ILE A 110 -14.29 27.00 2.87
C ILE A 110 -14.28 26.45 1.44
N LEU A 111 -13.07 26.10 0.96
CA LEU A 111 -12.87 25.45 -0.32
C LEU A 111 -13.34 23.98 -0.21
N ILE A 112 -14.35 23.65 -1.01
CA ILE A 112 -14.91 22.31 -1.13
C ILE A 112 -14.79 21.81 -2.57
N ARG A 113 -14.73 20.48 -2.71
CA ARG A 113 -14.71 19.76 -3.98
C ARG A 113 -15.94 18.87 -4.06
N ASN A 114 -16.68 18.98 -5.14
CA ASN A 114 -17.74 18.06 -5.51
C ASN A 114 -17.12 16.87 -6.24
N TYR A 115 -17.39 15.67 -5.75
CA TYR A 115 -16.90 14.44 -6.32
C TYR A 115 -18.08 13.54 -6.66
N GLU A 116 -18.09 13.03 -7.89
CA GLU A 116 -19.04 12.03 -8.35
C GLU A 116 -18.34 10.68 -8.46
N SER A 117 -18.96 9.67 -7.86
CA SER A 117 -18.56 8.28 -7.98
C SER A 117 -19.68 7.51 -8.70
N GLU A 118 -19.36 6.34 -9.25
CA GLU A 118 -20.35 5.47 -9.91
C GLU A 118 -21.57 5.15 -9.03
N ASN A 119 -21.34 5.04 -7.72
CA ASN A 119 -22.37 4.67 -6.73
C ASN A 119 -23.02 5.88 -6.03
N GLU A 120 -22.38 7.04 -6.01
CA GLU A 120 -22.82 8.21 -5.25
C GLU A 120 -22.53 9.48 -6.03
N LYS A 121 -23.60 10.22 -6.36
CA LYS A 121 -23.51 11.51 -7.05
C LYS A 121 -23.43 12.65 -6.03
N ASN A 122 -22.70 13.71 -6.37
CA ASN A 122 -22.62 14.97 -5.62
C ASN A 122 -22.06 14.90 -4.19
N ARG A 123 -21.00 14.12 -3.97
CA ARG A 123 -20.34 14.07 -2.67
C ARG A 123 -19.49 15.32 -2.44
N ARG A 124 -19.70 16.02 -1.32
CA ARG A 124 -18.93 17.22 -0.95
C ARG A 124 -17.74 16.85 -0.07
N GLN A 125 -16.55 17.20 -0.50
CA GLN A 125 -15.29 16.95 0.19
C GLN A 125 -14.61 18.28 0.53
N VAL A 126 -14.22 18.47 1.78
CA VAL A 126 -13.44 19.64 2.20
C VAL A 126 -12.00 19.49 1.72
N VAL A 127 -11.46 20.52 1.07
CA VAL A 127 -10.06 20.52 0.63
C VAL A 127 -9.16 20.84 1.81
N LEU A 128 -8.30 19.89 2.22
CA LEU A 128 -7.47 20.08 3.41
C LEU A 128 -6.14 20.77 3.13
N PRO A 129 -5.76 21.78 3.96
CA PRO A 129 -4.43 22.38 3.94
C PRO A 129 -3.36 21.37 4.38
N PHE A 130 -2.11 21.62 4.00
CA PHE A 130 -1.02 20.67 4.28
C PHE A 130 -0.84 20.36 5.77
N THR A 131 -0.99 21.36 6.62
CA THR A 131 -0.79 21.26 8.08
C THR A 131 -1.72 20.25 8.75
N GLU A 132 -2.97 20.14 8.27
CA GLU A 132 -4.01 19.33 8.91
C GLU A 132 -4.08 17.89 8.39
N ARG A 133 -3.39 17.58 7.28
CA ARG A 133 -3.40 16.24 6.69
C ARG A 133 -2.94 15.17 7.68
N ARG A 134 -1.91 15.46 8.47
CA ARG A 134 -1.36 14.50 9.44
C ARG A 134 -2.36 14.20 10.55
N ASN A 135 -3.02 15.22 11.10
CA ASN A 135 -4.03 15.07 12.14
C ASN A 135 -5.19 14.20 11.66
N VAL A 136 -5.69 14.44 10.45
CA VAL A 136 -6.77 13.64 9.86
C VAL A 136 -6.34 12.19 9.61
N LEU A 137 -5.12 11.97 9.11
CA LEU A 137 -4.56 10.63 8.93
C LEU A 137 -4.48 9.87 10.25
N GLN A 138 -3.97 10.52 11.30
CA GLN A 138 -3.87 9.94 12.64
C GLN A 138 -5.25 9.59 13.20
N ARG A 139 -6.21 10.51 13.14
CA ARG A 139 -7.60 10.26 13.60
C ARG A 139 -8.29 9.14 12.81
N CYS A 140 -8.04 9.04 11.51
CA CYS A 140 -8.69 8.02 10.68
C CYS A 140 -8.03 6.64 10.76
N HIS A 141 -6.75 6.56 11.15
CA HIS A 141 -5.99 5.30 11.18
C HIS A 141 -5.73 4.79 12.60
N ASP A 142 -5.28 5.65 13.51
CA ASP A 142 -4.80 5.31 14.85
C ASP A 142 -5.90 5.32 15.92
N ASP A 143 -7.10 5.78 15.58
CA ASP A 143 -8.25 5.77 16.48
C ASP A 143 -8.58 4.34 16.95
N LYS A 144 -8.91 4.20 18.25
CA LYS A 144 -9.16 2.92 18.92
C LYS A 144 -10.26 2.12 18.23
N THR A 145 -11.27 2.82 17.71
CA THR A 145 -12.39 2.24 16.97
C THR A 145 -12.02 1.88 15.53
N SER A 146 -11.04 2.56 14.95
CA SER A 146 -10.59 2.34 13.57
C SER A 146 -9.66 1.12 13.45
N GLY A 147 -8.98 0.69 14.52
CA GLY A 147 -8.27 -0.60 14.54
C GLY A 147 -7.16 -0.76 13.49
N HIS A 148 -6.49 0.35 13.13
CA HIS A 148 -5.42 0.37 12.12
C HIS A 148 -5.85 -0.19 10.76
N LEU A 149 -6.94 0.35 10.21
CA LEU A 149 -7.46 -0.02 8.89
C LEU A 149 -6.35 -0.02 7.83
N GLY A 150 -6.41 -0.98 6.91
CA GLY A 150 -5.55 -1.00 5.73
C GLY A 150 -5.87 0.15 4.78
N THR A 151 -4.90 0.48 3.92
CA THR A 151 -4.94 1.61 2.96
C THR A 151 -6.29 1.84 2.29
N ARG A 152 -6.91 0.79 1.73
CA ARG A 152 -8.18 0.93 1.00
C ARG A 152 -9.30 1.47 1.89
N LYS A 153 -9.48 0.86 3.06
CA LYS A 153 -10.54 1.25 4.01
C LYS A 153 -10.32 2.66 4.58
N THR A 154 -9.07 3.00 4.88
CA THR A 154 -8.71 4.36 5.33
C THR A 154 -8.98 5.38 4.23
N LEU A 155 -8.66 5.07 2.97
CA LEU A 155 -8.96 5.94 1.84
C LEU A 155 -10.46 6.12 1.62
N GLU A 156 -11.23 5.04 1.70
CA GLU A 156 -12.69 5.10 1.62
C GLU A 156 -13.24 6.03 2.69
N LYS A 157 -12.80 5.87 3.96
CA LYS A 157 -13.19 6.74 5.09
C LYS A 157 -12.83 8.21 4.87
N ILE A 158 -11.60 8.51 4.44
CA ILE A 158 -11.17 9.92 4.24
C ILE A 158 -11.91 10.55 3.06
N ARG A 159 -12.10 9.81 1.96
CA ARG A 159 -12.87 10.27 0.80
C ARG A 159 -14.33 10.56 1.14
N LEU A 160 -14.81 10.14 2.30
CA LEU A 160 -16.16 10.48 2.71
C LEU A 160 -16.35 11.99 2.94
N THR A 161 -15.31 12.66 3.45
CA THR A 161 -15.39 14.03 3.98
C THR A 161 -14.29 14.96 3.47
N PHE A 162 -13.10 14.43 3.13
CA PHE A 162 -11.92 15.23 2.83
C PHE A 162 -11.27 14.89 1.49
N TYR A 163 -10.55 15.86 0.96
CA TYR A 163 -9.74 15.72 -0.26
C TYR A 163 -8.47 16.56 -0.20
N TRP A 164 -7.40 16.06 -0.83
CA TRP A 164 -6.24 16.86 -1.21
C TRP A 164 -5.48 16.19 -2.36
N PRO A 165 -4.74 16.96 -3.18
CA PRO A 165 -3.85 16.39 -4.19
C PRO A 165 -2.80 15.48 -3.54
N GLY A 166 -2.73 14.22 -4.00
CA GLY A 166 -1.81 13.23 -3.44
C GLY A 166 -2.36 12.35 -2.32
N LEU A 167 -3.63 12.50 -1.93
CA LEU A 167 -4.30 11.74 -0.84
C LEU A 167 -3.94 10.25 -0.80
N GLN A 168 -4.03 9.54 -1.94
CA GLN A 168 -3.73 8.11 -2.00
C GLN A 168 -2.27 7.77 -1.68
N SER A 169 -1.33 8.62 -2.11
CA SER A 169 0.09 8.44 -1.82
C SER A 169 0.38 8.74 -0.36
N ASP A 170 -0.19 9.80 0.18
CA ASP A 170 0.00 10.19 1.58
C ASP A 170 -0.53 9.12 2.54
N VAL A 171 -1.74 8.60 2.30
CA VAL A 171 -2.30 7.50 3.12
C VAL A 171 -1.44 6.25 3.05
N ARG A 172 -0.94 5.89 1.86
CA ARG A 172 -0.04 4.73 1.71
C ARG A 172 1.25 4.91 2.50
N LEU A 173 1.87 6.09 2.41
CA LEU A 173 3.11 6.39 3.13
C LEU A 173 2.87 6.38 4.64
N TYR A 174 1.79 6.98 5.11
CA TYR A 174 1.41 7.01 6.53
C TYR A 174 1.28 5.59 7.10
N ILE A 175 0.48 4.74 6.47
CA ILE A 175 0.24 3.36 6.94
C ILE A 175 1.49 2.50 6.80
N ARG A 176 2.35 2.78 5.81
CA ARG A 176 3.65 2.10 5.69
C ARG A 176 4.60 2.47 6.82
N GLY A 177 4.52 3.70 7.33
CA GLY A 177 5.29 4.17 8.48
C GLY A 177 4.72 3.74 9.85
N CYS A 178 3.52 3.17 9.90
CA CYS A 178 2.90 2.72 11.14
C CYS A 178 3.61 1.46 11.69
N ASP A 179 4.17 1.55 12.90
CA ASP A 179 4.87 0.44 13.56
C ASP A 179 3.93 -0.73 13.86
N PHE A 180 2.72 -0.44 14.36
CA PHE A 180 1.71 -1.47 14.65
C PHE A 180 1.33 -2.27 13.40
N CYS A 181 1.04 -1.59 12.29
CA CYS A 181 0.75 -2.25 11.02
C CYS A 181 1.94 -3.04 10.49
N SER A 182 3.16 -2.51 10.64
CA SER A 182 4.37 -3.15 10.15
C SER A 182 4.66 -4.45 10.88
N ARG A 183 4.51 -4.48 12.20
CA ARG A 183 4.65 -5.70 13.03
C ARG A 183 3.58 -6.75 12.72
N LYS A 184 2.35 -6.32 12.41
CA LYS A 184 1.23 -7.23 12.12
C LYS A 184 1.29 -7.82 10.71
N LYS A 185 1.92 -7.14 9.74
CA LYS A 185 2.10 -7.65 8.38
C LYS A 185 3.06 -8.83 8.40
N ARG A 186 2.54 -10.03 8.16
CA ARG A 186 3.37 -11.21 7.91
C ARG A 186 4.13 -11.00 6.59
N PRO A 187 5.45 -11.26 6.54
CA PRO A 187 6.16 -11.27 5.28
C PRO A 187 5.49 -12.29 4.36
N ILE A 188 5.08 -11.86 3.18
CA ILE A 188 4.59 -12.77 2.16
C ILE A 188 5.81 -13.58 1.72
N PRO A 189 5.85 -14.90 1.93
CA PRO A 189 6.97 -15.69 1.48
C PRO A 189 7.04 -15.56 -0.04
N THR A 190 8.09 -14.92 -0.53
CA THR A 190 8.39 -14.95 -1.96
C THR A 190 8.59 -16.41 -2.31
N LYS A 191 7.86 -16.92 -3.32
CA LYS A 191 8.09 -18.25 -3.89
C LYS A 191 9.46 -18.26 -4.58
N ARG A 192 10.53 -18.29 -3.79
CA ARG A 192 11.88 -18.54 -4.29
C ARG A 192 12.02 -20.05 -4.34
N ALA A 193 12.47 -20.57 -5.49
CA ALA A 193 12.86 -21.96 -5.56
C ALA A 193 13.92 -22.20 -4.47
N PRO A 194 13.80 -23.29 -3.69
CA PRO A 194 14.85 -23.63 -2.73
C PRO A 194 16.18 -23.70 -3.48
N MET A 195 17.22 -23.12 -2.91
CA MET A 195 18.56 -23.25 -3.48
C MET A 195 18.93 -24.73 -3.46
N GLY A 196 19.12 -25.31 -4.63
CA GLY A 196 19.63 -26.67 -4.74
C GLY A 196 21.08 -26.72 -4.27
N ILE A 197 21.40 -27.69 -3.42
CA ILE A 197 22.79 -28.00 -3.10
C ILE A 197 23.39 -28.62 -4.36
N VAL A 198 24.42 -27.97 -4.92
CA VAL A 198 25.19 -28.56 -6.02
C VAL A 198 25.91 -29.79 -5.47
N GLN A 199 25.47 -30.97 -5.91
CA GLN A 199 26.11 -32.23 -5.55
C GLN A 199 27.52 -32.25 -6.17
N SER A 200 28.56 -32.41 -5.35
CA SER A 200 29.89 -32.73 -5.85
C SER A 200 29.91 -34.20 -6.22
N SER A 201 30.22 -34.50 -7.48
CA SER A 201 30.41 -35.86 -7.96
C SER A 201 31.78 -36.44 -7.54
N PHE A 202 32.74 -35.58 -7.19
CA PHE A 202 34.09 -36.00 -6.79
C PHE A 202 34.66 -35.18 -5.61
N PRO A 203 35.58 -35.76 -4.81
CA PRO A 203 36.31 -35.02 -3.77
C PRO A 203 37.03 -33.80 -4.38
N MET A 204 36.99 -32.65 -3.69
CA MET A 204 37.58 -31.35 -4.10
C MET A 204 36.93 -30.59 -5.29
N GLU A 205 35.87 -31.11 -5.94
CA GLU A 205 35.23 -30.44 -7.10
C GLU A 205 34.71 -29.02 -6.81
N ASN A 206 34.20 -28.80 -5.60
CA ASN A 206 33.66 -27.50 -5.17
C ASN A 206 34.73 -26.57 -4.56
N SER A 207 35.90 -27.07 -4.19
CA SER A 207 37.04 -26.24 -3.74
C SER A 207 37.72 -25.54 -4.91
N ASP A 208 37.71 -26.15 -6.10
CA ASP A 208 38.35 -25.57 -7.30
C ASP A 208 37.61 -24.32 -7.80
N ARG A 209 36.29 -24.24 -7.64
CA ARG A 209 35.52 -23.06 -8.11
C ARG A 209 35.85 -21.75 -7.37
N HIS A 210 36.32 -21.82 -6.12
CA HIS A 210 36.77 -20.64 -5.40
C HIS A 210 38.17 -20.18 -5.84
N THR A 211 39.04 -21.10 -6.27
CA THR A 211 40.42 -20.78 -6.66
C THR A 211 40.51 -20.24 -8.08
N TRP A 212 39.63 -20.65 -9.02
CA TRP A 212 39.57 -20.08 -10.38
C TRP A 212 39.19 -18.60 -10.43
N ARG A 213 38.50 -18.07 -9.41
CA ARG A 213 38.14 -16.65 -9.33
C ARG A 213 39.30 -15.77 -8.84
N ILE A 214 40.29 -16.36 -8.16
CA ILE A 214 41.48 -15.67 -7.64
C ILE A 214 42.57 -15.59 -8.73
N THR A 215 42.68 -16.58 -9.62
CA THR A 215 43.77 -16.64 -10.62
C THR A 215 43.59 -15.73 -11.85
N ARG A 216 42.44 -15.06 -12.01
CA ARG A 216 42.21 -14.12 -13.13
C ARG A 216 42.73 -12.70 -12.88
N ASN A 217 43.17 -12.39 -11.66
CA ASN A 217 43.77 -11.11 -11.31
C ASN A 217 45.18 -11.31 -10.76
N LYS A 218 46.16 -11.07 -11.63
CA LYS A 218 47.58 -10.77 -11.39
C LYS A 218 48.53 -11.95 -11.12
N GLU A 219 49.45 -12.09 -12.07
CA GLU A 219 50.87 -12.44 -11.96
C GLU A 219 51.33 -13.05 -10.63
N TRP A 220 51.40 -14.39 -10.59
CA TRP A 220 52.34 -15.10 -9.72
C TRP A 220 52.93 -16.28 -10.50
N LYS A 221 54.08 -16.03 -11.13
CA LYS A 221 55.06 -17.09 -11.37
C LYS A 221 55.67 -17.45 -10.02
N GLN A 222 55.87 -18.75 -9.79
CA GLN A 222 56.50 -19.36 -8.61
C GLN A 222 55.56 -19.59 -7.41
N VAL A 223 54.80 -20.68 -7.43
CA VAL A 223 54.84 -21.75 -6.41
C VAL A 223 54.38 -23.05 -7.09
N TYR A 224 54.99 -24.19 -6.75
CA TYR A 224 54.80 -25.59 -7.22
C TYR A 224 55.71 -26.10 -8.35
N PRO A 225 56.96 -26.52 -8.03
CA PRO A 225 57.84 -27.21 -8.96
C PRO A 225 57.71 -28.76 -8.93
N ARG A 226 56.55 -29.34 -8.55
CA ARG A 226 56.47 -30.81 -8.38
C ARG A 226 55.26 -31.55 -8.98
N CYS A 227 54.40 -30.88 -9.76
CA CYS A 227 53.31 -31.54 -10.51
C CYS A 227 53.29 -31.23 -12.01
N VAL A 228 54.41 -30.84 -12.62
CA VAL A 228 54.52 -30.62 -14.09
C VAL A 228 55.18 -31.80 -14.81
N ARG A 229 55.09 -33.03 -14.26
CA ARG A 229 55.67 -34.22 -14.90
C ARG A 229 54.67 -35.31 -15.30
N LEU A 230 53.38 -35.01 -15.26
CA LEU A 230 52.35 -35.85 -15.88
C LEU A 230 51.49 -35.12 -16.93
N PHE A 231 51.70 -33.82 -17.14
CA PHE A 231 50.95 -33.03 -18.13
C PHE A 231 51.65 -32.88 -19.50
N LEU A 232 52.84 -33.46 -19.68
CA LEU A 232 53.58 -33.41 -20.96
C LEU A 232 53.75 -34.78 -21.63
N LYS A 233 52.97 -35.79 -21.23
CA LYS A 233 52.93 -37.10 -21.90
C LYS A 233 51.59 -37.47 -22.55
N MET A 234 50.54 -36.67 -22.35
CA MET A 234 49.23 -36.89 -23.00
C MET A 234 48.95 -35.96 -24.20
N ASP A 235 49.76 -34.93 -24.44
CA ASP A 235 49.57 -34.01 -25.59
C ASP A 235 50.38 -34.42 -26.85
N ARG A 236 51.08 -35.57 -26.83
CA ARG A 236 51.77 -36.09 -28.03
C ARG A 236 51.04 -37.27 -28.70
N GLU A 237 49.99 -37.82 -28.08
CA GLU A 237 49.15 -38.86 -28.72
C GLU A 237 47.91 -38.29 -29.43
N PHE A 238 47.60 -37.00 -29.26
CA PHE A 238 46.46 -36.35 -29.94
C PHE A 238 46.83 -35.63 -31.25
N SER A 239 48.12 -35.60 -31.61
CA SER A 239 48.63 -34.93 -32.83
C SER A 239 48.78 -35.87 -34.04
N ASP A 240 48.88 -37.18 -33.84
CA ASP A 240 49.19 -38.14 -34.93
C ASP A 240 47.95 -38.88 -35.48
N ALA A 241 46.74 -38.55 -35.03
CA ALA A 241 45.49 -39.16 -35.51
C ALA A 241 44.72 -38.29 -36.54
N LYS A 242 45.36 -37.30 -37.17
CA LYS A 242 44.68 -36.38 -38.12
C LYS A 242 45.30 -36.23 -39.51
N TYR A 243 46.29 -37.02 -39.91
CA TYR A 243 46.70 -37.11 -41.32
C TYR A 243 47.27 -38.50 -41.66
N GLY A 244 46.59 -39.23 -42.57
CA GLY A 244 47.20 -40.27 -43.41
C GLY A 244 46.61 -41.69 -43.25
N GLY A 245 45.79 -42.10 -44.22
CA GLY A 245 45.31 -43.48 -44.40
C GLY A 245 43.95 -43.53 -45.06
#